data_AF-A0A967GS66-F1
#
_entry.id   AF-A0A967GS66-F1
#
_cell.length_a   1.000
_cell.length_b   1.000
_cell.length_c   1.000
_cell.angle_alpha   90.00
_cell.angle_beta   90.00
_cell.angle_gamma   90.00
#
_symmetry.space_group_name_H-M   'P 1'
#
loop_
_entity.id
_entity.type
_entity.pdbx_description
1 polymer ?
#
loop_
_entity_poly.entity_id
_entity_poly.type
_entity_poly.pdbx_seq_one_letter_code
_entity_poly.pdbx_strand_id
1 'polypeptide(L)'
;GMTVKEALDHLRPDLEDTETLARIFVLDEKERLVGKLRLRDLTFNHWETLVSDIMQPVEQAVLATVDQELAAVTVLKYDMLVLPVVDE
;
A
#
# COMPACT_ATOMS: atom_id res chain seq x y z
N GLY A 1 -4.92 10.99 -11.24
CA GLY A 1 -4.20 9.76 -10.88
C GLY A 1 -2.71 10.00 -11.04
N MET A 2 -1.89 9.44 -10.16
CA MET A 2 -0.43 9.61 -10.16
C MET A 2 0.22 8.63 -11.15
N THR A 3 1.26 9.08 -11.85
CA THR A 3 2.11 8.23 -12.71
C THR A 3 3.20 7.52 -11.90
N VAL A 4 3.83 6.50 -12.48
CA VAL A 4 4.98 5.80 -11.88
C VAL A 4 6.10 6.78 -11.51
N LYS A 5 6.41 7.74 -12.39
CA LYS A 5 7.46 8.73 -12.11
C LYS A 5 7.11 9.60 -10.91
N GLU A 6 5.89 10.14 -10.87
CA GLU A 6 5.42 10.97 -9.77
C GLU A 6 5.39 10.18 -8.45
N ALA A 7 5.01 8.90 -8.49
CA ALA A 7 5.05 8.03 -7.31
C ALA A 7 6.47 7.80 -6.80
N LEU A 8 7.43 7.52 -7.69
CA LEU A 8 8.83 7.37 -7.30
C LEU A 8 9.40 8.68 -6.74
N ASP A 9 9.07 9.83 -7.33
CA ASP A 9 9.50 11.13 -6.83
C ASP A 9 8.85 11.47 -5.48
N HIS A 10 7.59 11.06 -5.26
CA HIS A 10 6.88 11.22 -3.99
C HIS A 10 7.50 10.39 -2.85
N LEU A 11 8.02 9.19 -3.17
CA LEU A 11 8.66 8.29 -2.20
C LEU A 11 10.13 8.64 -1.91
N ARG A 12 10.76 9.56 -2.68
CA ARG A 12 12.18 9.91 -2.49
C ARG A 12 12.54 10.42 -1.08
N PRO A 13 11.72 11.25 -0.41
CA PRO A 13 12.03 11.72 0.94
C PRO A 13 12.17 10.57 1.96
N ASP A 14 11.49 9.46 1.72
CA ASP A 14 11.41 8.31 2.64
C ASP A 14 12.45 7.21 2.31
N LEU A 15 13.40 7.48 1.41
CA LEU A 15 14.37 6.51 0.90
C LEU A 15 15.27 5.87 1.97
N GLU A 16 15.51 6.55 3.09
CA GLU A 16 16.32 5.99 4.19
C GLU A 16 15.54 4.94 5.01
N ASP A 17 14.20 4.96 4.94
CA ASP A 17 13.31 4.02 5.63
C ASP A 17 12.90 2.86 4.70
N THR A 18 13.90 2.08 4.31
CA THR A 18 13.73 0.96 3.37
C THR A 18 12.81 -0.16 3.89
N GLU A 19 12.64 -0.28 5.22
CA GLU A 19 11.73 -1.25 5.85
C GLU A 19 10.27 -0.93 5.51
N THR A 20 9.94 0.37 5.43
CA THR A 20 8.60 0.87 5.14
C THR A 20 8.20 0.73 3.66
N LEU A 21 9.16 0.67 2.73
CA LEU A 21 8.89 0.59 1.28
C LEU A 21 8.57 -0.82 0.76
N ALA A 22 8.53 -1.84 1.63
CA ALA A 22 8.17 -3.22 1.25
C ALA A 22 6.76 -3.33 0.67
N ARG A 23 5.84 -2.48 1.14
CA ARG A 23 4.46 -2.39 0.65
C ARG A 23 4.02 -0.92 0.66
N ILE A 24 3.62 -0.43 -0.51
CA ILE A 24 3.11 0.93 -0.69
C ILE A 24 1.60 0.84 -0.84
N PHE A 25 0.85 1.55 -0.01
CA PHE A 25 -0.60 1.62 -0.09
C PHE A 25 -1.02 2.82 -0.95
N VAL A 26 -2.09 2.65 -1.71
CA VAL A 26 -2.65 3.69 -2.59
C VAL A 26 -3.97 4.14 -2.00
N LEU A 27 -4.06 5.44 -1.72
CA LEU A 27 -5.28 6.08 -1.27
C LEU A 27 -5.91 6.87 -2.42
N ASP A 28 -7.23 7.04 -2.39
CA ASP A 28 -7.92 8.00 -3.25
C ASP A 28 -7.91 9.41 -2.67
N GLU A 29 -8.54 10.37 -3.37
CA GLU A 29 -8.64 11.77 -2.95
C GLU A 29 -9.43 11.97 -1.64
N LYS A 30 -10.13 10.95 -1.16
CA LYS A 30 -10.86 10.93 0.11
C LYS A 30 -10.12 10.10 1.17
N GLU A 31 -8.84 9.84 0.95
CA GLU A 31 -7.97 9.06 1.84
C GLU A 31 -8.41 7.60 2.03
N ARG A 32 -9.24 7.07 1.12
CA ARG A 32 -9.70 5.68 1.22
C ARG A 32 -8.70 4.74 0.57
N LEU A 33 -8.45 3.62 1.24
CA LEU A 33 -7.57 2.57 0.73
C LEU A 33 -8.16 1.91 -0.53
N VAL A 34 -7.55 2.17 -1.69
CA VAL A 34 -8.01 1.66 -2.99
C VAL A 34 -7.08 0.61 -3.59
N GLY A 35 -5.84 0.52 -3.12
CA GLY A 35 -4.90 -0.45 -3.66
C GLY A 35 -3.60 -0.54 -2.89
N LYS A 36 -2.75 -1.42 -3.39
CA LYS A 36 -1.39 -1.66 -2.90
C LYS A 36 -0.46 -2.02 -4.05
N LEU A 37 0.81 -1.71 -3.88
CA LEU A 37 1.88 -2.06 -4.81
C LEU A 37 3.18 -2.32 -4.05
N ARG A 38 4.15 -2.91 -4.73
CA ARG A 38 5.52 -3.06 -4.25
C ARG A 38 6.39 -2.04 -4.97
N LEU A 39 7.49 -1.63 -4.36
CA LEU A 39 8.47 -0.75 -5.01
C LEU A 39 8.94 -1.31 -6.37
N ARG A 40 9.08 -2.64 -6.46
CA ARG A 40 9.38 -3.35 -7.71
C ARG A 40 8.43 -2.97 -8.85
N ASP A 41 7.13 -2.90 -8.57
CA ASP A 41 6.11 -2.62 -9.58
C ASP A 41 6.31 -1.20 -10.15
N LEU A 42 6.80 -0.24 -9.36
CA LEU A 42 7.18 1.09 -9.85
C LEU A 42 8.49 1.06 -10.67
N THR A 43 9.48 0.28 -10.25
CA THR A 43 10.81 0.27 -10.88
C THR A 43 10.84 -0.35 -12.28
N PHE A 44 9.90 -1.25 -12.61
CA PHE A 44 9.90 -2.01 -13.87
C PHE A 44 8.80 -1.60 -14.85
N ASN A 45 7.97 -0.60 -14.52
CA ASN A 45 6.96 -0.05 -15.43
C ASN A 45 7.44 1.26 -16.09
N HIS A 46 6.80 1.63 -17.20
CA HIS A 46 7.09 2.90 -17.86
C HIS A 46 6.72 4.09 -16.96
N TRP A 47 7.52 5.15 -17.04
CA TRP A 47 7.35 6.35 -16.21
C TRP A 47 5.99 7.03 -16.34
N GLU A 48 5.36 6.93 -17.52
CA GLU A 48 4.06 7.52 -17.84
C GLU A 48 2.88 6.61 -17.46
N THR A 49 3.12 5.36 -17.07
CA THR A 49 2.07 4.43 -16.64
C THR A 49 1.39 4.96 -15.39
N LEU A 50 0.06 4.90 -15.34
CA LEU A 50 -0.70 5.30 -14.15
C LEU A 50 -0.55 4.24 -13.06
N VAL A 51 -0.42 4.69 -11.81
CA VAL A 51 -0.40 3.80 -10.63
C VAL A 51 -1.66 2.94 -10.55
N SER A 52 -2.82 3.50 -10.94
CA SER A 52 -4.10 2.77 -10.97
C SER A 52 -4.09 1.53 -11.87
N ASP A 53 -3.23 1.50 -12.88
CA ASP A 53 -3.20 0.43 -13.88
C ASP A 53 -2.32 -0.74 -13.44
N ILE A 54 -1.44 -0.51 -12.45
CA ILE A 54 -0.46 -1.49 -11.96
C ILE A 54 -0.67 -1.85 -10.49
N MET A 55 -1.49 -1.10 -9.75
CA MET A 55 -1.83 -1.43 -8.38
C MET A 55 -2.71 -2.67 -8.31
N GLN A 56 -2.62 -3.38 -7.18
CA GLN A 56 -3.50 -4.49 -6.85
C GLN A 56 -4.51 -4.06 -5.79
N PRO A 57 -5.74 -4.61 -5.80
CA PRO A 57 -6.70 -4.34 -4.74
C PRO A 57 -6.18 -4.81 -3.37
N VAL A 58 -6.63 -4.15 -2.30
CA VAL A 58 -6.40 -4.62 -0.93
C VAL A 58 -7.51 -5.57 -0.54
N GLU A 59 -7.20 -6.86 -0.50
CA GLU A 59 -8.18 -7.90 -0.14
C GLU A 59 -8.47 -7.98 1.36
N GLN A 60 -7.51 -7.58 2.20
CA GLN A 60 -7.61 -7.67 3.65
C GLN A 60 -7.14 -6.39 4.32
N ALA A 61 -8.00 -5.84 5.16
CA ALA A 61 -7.76 -4.72 6.06
C ALA A 61 -8.59 -4.94 7.33
N VAL A 62 -8.23 -4.28 8.42
CA VAL A 62 -9.02 -4.28 9.66
C VAL A 62 -9.41 -2.86 10.03
N LEU A 63 -10.53 -2.70 10.73
CA LEU A 63 -10.92 -1.41 11.28
C LEU A 63 -10.00 -1.03 12.44
N ALA A 64 -9.77 0.26 12.65
CA ALA A 64 -9.04 0.77 13.80
C ALA A 64 -9.71 0.43 15.15
N THR A 65 -10.99 0.09 15.14
CA THR A 65 -11.79 -0.32 16.30
C THR A 65 -11.73 -1.82 16.58
N VAL A 66 -11.10 -2.63 15.71
CA VAL A 66 -10.96 -4.07 15.91
C VAL A 66 -9.99 -4.37 17.06
N ASP A 67 -10.33 -5.37 17.86
CA ASP A 67 -9.47 -5.87 18.93
C ASP A 67 -8.15 -6.43 18.38
N GLN A 68 -7.08 -6.21 19.14
CA GLN A 68 -5.72 -6.64 18.77
C GLN A 68 -5.63 -8.15 18.52
N GLU A 69 -6.37 -8.99 19.26
CA GLU A 69 -6.37 -10.44 19.07
C GLU A 69 -6.90 -10.80 17.67
N LEU A 70 -7.98 -10.17 17.22
CA LEU A 70 -8.54 -10.40 15.89
C LEU A 70 -7.62 -9.88 14.79
N ALA A 71 -6.94 -8.75 15.01
CA ALA A 71 -5.91 -8.25 14.09
C ALA A 71 -4.75 -9.26 13.97
N ALA A 72 -4.25 -9.79 15.09
CA ALA A 72 -3.19 -10.80 15.10
C ALA A 72 -3.62 -12.11 14.40
N VAL A 73 -4.85 -12.57 14.63
CA VAL A 73 -5.42 -13.73 13.92
C VAL A 73 -5.48 -13.49 12.42
N THR A 74 -5.84 -12.28 11.99
CA THR A 74 -5.89 -11.92 10.56
C THR A 74 -4.51 -11.96 9.92
N VAL A 75 -3.49 -11.42 10.59
CA VAL A 75 -2.09 -11.50 10.17
C VAL A 75 -1.65 -12.95 9.95
N LEU A 76 -1.90 -13.82 10.94
CA LEU A 76 -1.50 -15.23 10.87
C LEU A 76 -2.27 -16.01 9.82
N LYS A 77 -3.58 -15.79 9.72
CA LYS A 77 -4.47 -16.52 8.80
C LYS A 77 -4.13 -16.28 7.34
N TYR A 78 -3.70 -15.06 7.01
CA TYR A 78 -3.39 -14.65 5.64
C TYR A 78 -1.88 -14.49 5.37
N ASP A 79 -1.03 -14.97 6.29
CA ASP A 79 0.43 -14.91 6.20
C ASP A 79 0.94 -13.50 5.81
N MET A 80 0.43 -12.48 6.49
CA MET A 80 0.69 -11.09 6.12
C MET A 80 1.90 -10.52 6.86
N LEU A 81 2.80 -9.88 6.12
CA LEU A 81 3.88 -9.09 6.72
C LEU A 81 3.39 -7.72 7.24
N VAL A 82 2.37 -7.16 6.59
CA VAL A 82 1.78 -5.86 6.91
C VAL A 82 0.27 -5.97 6.79
N LEU A 83 -0.45 -5.56 7.84
CA LEU A 83 -1.90 -5.47 7.88
C LEU A 83 -2.31 -3.99 7.81
N PRO A 84 -2.98 -3.54 6.74
CA PRO A 84 -3.52 -2.19 6.70
C PRO A 84 -4.66 -2.05 7.70
N VAL A 85 -4.63 -0.93 8.44
CA VAL A 85 -5.67 -0.53 9.37
C VAL A 85 -6.38 0.67 8.75
N VAL A 86 -7.71 0.61 8.70
CA VAL A 86 -8.56 1.64 8.11
C VAL A 86 -9.61 2.12 9.11
N ASP A 87 -10.16 3.27 8.85
CA ASP A 87 -11.33 3.86 9.50
C ASP A 87 -12.64 3.41 8.82
N GLU A 88 -13.78 3.87 9.38
CA GLU A 88 -15.14 3.53 8.90
C GLU A 88 -15.54 4.25 7.60
#